data_AF-A0A952GYV4-F1
#
_entry.id   AF-A0A952GYV4-F1
#
_cell.length_a   1.000
_cell.length_b   1.000
_cell.length_c   1.000
_cell.angle_alpha   90.00
_cell.angle_beta   90.00
_cell.angle_gamma   90.00
#
_symmetry.space_group_name_H-M   'P 1'
#
loop_
_entity.id
_entity.type
_entity.pdbx_description
1 polymer ?
#
loop_
_entity_poly.entity_id
_entity_poly.type
_entity_poly.pdbx_seq_one_letter_code
_entity_poly.pdbx_strand_id
1 'polypeptide(L)'
;MKIVRFDGCGFGRLAALALAVAPATAHAQYYIGPSFVKLPGVAGGTRLARYKDWVRAEAFYWTKRPPLREIRGISGDISGLQFTGSRAPRKGPDMLALAVDKSSAAYKPLMAQCRSGAVIPEVRFAESAEMTRHPQEHGPRPADVPEYYEYALKGVHLTCPVVDGAPEQAIEVRFDAIEWLNAKPLPKPVAISAQPANLPKGPKSGTSRTFVVSWMSGVADARDDQCPKMNTKPSQADYYAQMSSERAAAQRAFLADKGGANTMYLPYRGPDELNVTMLPGIVPDPGFITPKVDVVRGFNLDGNDGTGAPPRGIRKHQNFTSPDGEKGIDNQLFTIQGCVEGWRRKGFLPMIGNELRRAGGLSILIDISGIDDPRNDNDVAVTILYSTDGMRRDATSKIVLPDYTYRVSDKPEYTQDFVRFHAKIVDGVITTTSVPKVYIHENSGGSGWPLMNARMRLKINSDGTLTALIGGYRDWREYLGMAFFRSSDYENTIGYQTPAMYDAVRRAADGLQDPVSGEFTGISAAYDIEGIPAFIPPGEEKQLLAGGRYPAAAKSNPSSALASSR
;
A
#
# COMPACT_ATOMS: atom_id res chain seq x y z
N MET A 1 -23.66 -13.49 -42.75
CA MET A 1 -24.22 -14.80 -43.15
C MET A 1 -23.09 -15.76 -43.52
N LYS A 2 -22.66 -16.59 -42.57
CA LYS A 2 -22.24 -17.99 -42.76
C LYS A 2 -21.94 -18.54 -41.36
N ILE A 3 -22.96 -19.21 -40.83
CA ILE A 3 -22.96 -19.98 -39.59
C ILE A 3 -22.40 -21.35 -39.98
N VAL A 4 -21.43 -21.86 -39.23
CA VAL A 4 -21.05 -23.27 -39.28
C VAL A 4 -21.39 -23.88 -37.92
N ARG A 5 -22.47 -24.66 -37.91
CA ARG A 5 -22.84 -25.58 -36.83
C ARG A 5 -22.01 -26.85 -36.98
N PHE A 6 -21.55 -27.40 -35.86
CA PHE A 6 -21.20 -28.81 -35.75
C PHE A 6 -22.07 -29.42 -34.65
N ASP A 7 -22.94 -30.34 -35.04
CA ASP A 7 -23.75 -31.17 -34.16
C ASP A 7 -22.97 -32.42 -33.73
N GLY A 8 -23.05 -32.71 -32.43
CA GLY A 8 -23.23 -34.01 -31.79
C GLY A 8 -22.41 -35.22 -32.23
N CYS A 9 -21.59 -35.74 -31.30
CA CYS A 9 -21.44 -37.19 -31.13
C CYS A 9 -20.95 -37.57 -29.72
N GLY A 10 -21.61 -38.54 -29.09
CA GLY A 10 -20.95 -39.52 -28.21
C GLY A 10 -21.01 -39.33 -26.69
N PHE A 11 -22.05 -39.87 -26.06
CA PHE A 11 -22.04 -40.29 -24.66
C PHE A 11 -21.01 -41.44 -24.46
N GLY A 12 -20.08 -41.29 -23.51
CA GLY A 12 -19.12 -42.34 -23.16
C GLY A 12 -18.47 -42.15 -21.79
N ARG A 13 -19.05 -42.83 -20.78
CA ARG A 13 -18.48 -43.26 -19.48
C ARG A 13 -17.28 -42.46 -18.91
N LEU A 14 -17.55 -41.60 -17.93
CA LEU A 14 -16.55 -41.08 -17.00
C LEU A 14 -16.35 -42.06 -15.83
N ALA A 15 -15.17 -42.67 -15.79
CA ALA A 15 -14.67 -43.37 -14.62
C ALA A 15 -14.45 -42.37 -13.48
N ALA A 16 -14.91 -42.72 -12.28
CA ALA A 16 -14.69 -41.95 -11.06
C ALA A 16 -13.20 -41.97 -10.70
N LEU A 17 -12.48 -40.92 -11.06
CA LEU A 17 -11.15 -40.65 -10.55
C LEU A 17 -11.31 -40.08 -9.14
N ALA A 18 -10.82 -40.80 -8.13
CA ALA A 18 -10.72 -40.30 -6.77
C ALA A 18 -9.85 -39.02 -6.78
N LEU A 19 -10.50 -37.87 -6.57
CA LEU A 19 -9.83 -36.60 -6.33
C LEU A 19 -9.07 -36.72 -5.01
N ALA A 20 -7.77 -36.97 -5.09
CA ALA A 20 -6.85 -36.62 -4.03
C ALA A 20 -7.03 -35.12 -3.76
N VAL A 21 -7.57 -34.78 -2.59
CA VAL A 21 -7.69 -33.41 -2.14
C VAL A 21 -6.25 -32.90 -1.96
N ALA A 22 -5.74 -32.20 -2.96
CA ALA A 22 -4.51 -31.45 -2.82
C ALA A 22 -4.67 -30.51 -1.62
N PRO A 23 -3.67 -30.41 -0.71
CA PRO A 23 -3.71 -29.42 0.35
C PRO A 23 -3.93 -28.05 -0.31
N ALA A 24 -4.97 -27.34 0.14
CA ALA A 24 -5.29 -26.01 -0.36
C ALA A 24 -4.00 -25.17 -0.25
N THR A 25 -3.42 -24.82 -1.40
CA THR A 25 -2.17 -24.06 -1.45
C THR A 25 -2.41 -22.74 -0.74
N ALA A 26 -1.74 -22.53 0.39
CA ALA A 26 -1.79 -21.26 1.08
C ALA A 26 -1.25 -20.19 0.11
N HIS A 27 -1.96 -19.07 -0.02
CA HIS A 27 -1.56 -18.01 -0.95
C HIS A 27 -0.47 -17.12 -0.35
N ALA A 28 0.39 -16.48 -1.16
CA ALA A 28 1.45 -15.64 -0.61
C ALA A 28 0.91 -14.50 0.21
N GLN A 29 1.60 -14.26 1.32
CA GLN A 29 1.32 -13.17 2.22
C GLN A 29 2.49 -12.20 2.21
N TYR A 30 2.38 -11.06 1.52
CA TYR A 30 3.30 -9.96 1.81
C TYR A 30 2.94 -9.42 3.17
N TYR A 31 3.86 -9.54 4.12
CA TYR A 31 3.71 -9.01 5.46
C TYR A 31 5.05 -8.42 5.89
N ILE A 32 5.08 -7.10 5.96
CA ILE A 32 6.18 -6.33 6.53
C ILE A 32 5.54 -5.50 7.65
N GLY A 33 6.04 -5.68 8.87
CA GLY A 33 5.47 -5.07 10.07
C GLY A 33 5.55 -5.99 11.28
N PRO A 34 5.16 -5.47 12.46
CA PRO A 34 5.26 -6.21 13.71
C PRO A 34 4.28 -7.39 13.75
N SER A 35 4.85 -8.59 13.84
CA SER A 35 4.17 -9.81 14.30
C SER A 35 4.83 -10.32 15.58
N PHE A 36 4.16 -11.18 16.33
CA PHE A 36 4.61 -11.58 17.66
C PHE A 36 4.68 -13.10 17.78
N VAL A 37 5.80 -13.61 18.31
CA VAL A 37 6.03 -15.03 18.54
C VAL A 37 6.44 -15.28 19.99
N LYS A 38 5.78 -16.26 20.63
CA LYS A 38 6.11 -16.73 21.97
C LYS A 38 6.75 -18.09 21.88
N LEU A 39 8.01 -18.18 22.29
CA LEU A 39 8.73 -19.44 22.43
C LEU A 39 9.00 -19.71 23.92
N PRO A 40 8.89 -20.96 24.40
CA PRO A 40 9.30 -21.32 25.75
C PRO A 40 10.76 -20.92 26.01
N GLY A 41 11.01 -20.27 27.16
CA GLY A 41 12.36 -19.86 27.57
C GLY A 41 12.95 -18.65 26.84
N VAL A 42 12.22 -18.04 25.90
CA VAL A 42 12.68 -16.84 25.17
C VAL A 42 11.80 -15.65 25.55
N ALA A 43 12.32 -14.75 26.36
CA ALA A 43 11.68 -13.46 26.62
C ALA A 43 11.98 -12.49 25.46
N GLY A 44 10.93 -11.91 24.89
CA GLY A 44 11.03 -10.84 23.92
C GLY A 44 10.96 -9.45 24.53
N GLY A 45 11.08 -8.43 23.68
CA GLY A 45 11.16 -7.02 24.10
C GLY A 45 9.93 -6.18 23.76
N THR A 46 8.84 -6.79 23.30
CA THR A 46 7.67 -6.00 22.87
C THR A 46 6.99 -5.30 24.05
N ARG A 47 6.59 -4.06 23.80
CA ARG A 47 5.90 -3.19 24.77
C ARG A 47 4.38 -3.21 24.60
N LEU A 48 3.88 -3.87 23.55
CA LEU A 48 2.45 -3.98 23.31
C LEU A 48 1.81 -4.85 24.40
N ALA A 49 0.91 -4.27 25.19
CA ALA A 49 0.39 -4.89 26.42
C ALA A 49 -0.12 -6.32 26.22
N ARG A 50 -0.84 -6.56 25.12
CA ARG A 50 -1.40 -7.88 24.78
C ARG A 50 -0.34 -8.95 24.54
N TYR A 51 0.80 -8.56 23.98
CA TYR A 51 1.89 -9.47 23.61
C TYR A 51 3.14 -9.25 24.45
N LYS A 52 3.02 -8.60 25.60
CA LYS A 52 4.14 -8.26 26.47
C LYS A 52 5.08 -9.45 26.64
N ASP A 53 6.38 -9.20 26.49
CA ASP A 53 7.46 -10.19 26.57
C ASP A 53 7.46 -11.25 25.45
N TRP A 54 6.66 -11.10 24.40
CA TRP A 54 6.78 -11.90 23.17
C TRP A 54 7.88 -11.33 22.27
N VAL A 55 8.49 -12.21 21.48
CA VAL A 55 9.48 -11.82 20.48
C VAL A 55 8.76 -11.15 19.32
N ARG A 56 9.23 -9.98 18.92
CA ARG A 56 8.75 -9.29 17.73
C ARG A 56 9.49 -9.82 16.50
N ALA A 57 8.75 -10.10 15.44
CA ALA A 57 9.28 -10.34 14.10
C ALA A 57 8.88 -9.18 13.17
N GLU A 58 9.80 -8.76 12.31
CA GLU A 58 9.66 -7.60 11.41
C GLU A 58 8.98 -7.91 10.09
N ALA A 59 9.01 -9.19 9.68
CA ALA A 59 8.35 -9.69 8.51
C ALA A 59 8.13 -11.21 8.65
N PHE A 60 7.15 -11.74 7.91
CA PHE A 60 6.95 -13.18 7.82
C PHE A 60 6.23 -13.63 6.56
N TYR A 61 6.28 -14.93 6.32
CA TYR A 61 5.36 -15.60 5.40
C TYR A 61 5.08 -17.04 5.79
N TRP A 62 3.92 -17.54 5.36
CA TRP A 62 3.54 -18.94 5.50
C TRP A 62 3.97 -19.76 4.28
N THR A 63 4.24 -21.05 4.52
CA THR A 63 4.66 -22.09 3.55
C THR A 63 6.05 -21.88 2.96
N LYS A 64 6.68 -22.95 2.44
CA LYS A 64 8.03 -22.86 1.87
C LYS A 64 8.13 -22.00 0.61
N ARG A 65 7.13 -22.08 -0.26
CA ARG A 65 7.08 -21.34 -1.53
C ARG A 65 5.68 -20.75 -1.74
N PRO A 66 5.38 -19.65 -1.04
CA PRO A 66 4.08 -19.01 -1.15
C PRO A 66 3.81 -18.55 -2.60
N PRO A 67 2.62 -18.81 -3.18
CA PRO A 67 2.29 -18.44 -4.56
C PRO A 67 1.92 -16.97 -4.63
N LEU A 68 2.33 -16.26 -5.68
CA LEU A 68 2.11 -14.81 -5.81
C LEU A 68 0.67 -14.38 -5.52
N ARG A 69 0.49 -13.23 -4.84
CA ARG A 69 -0.85 -12.66 -4.59
C ARG A 69 -1.56 -12.41 -5.92
N GLU A 70 -2.86 -12.71 -5.93
CA GLU A 70 -3.71 -12.40 -7.07
C GLU A 70 -3.74 -10.88 -7.33
N ILE A 71 -3.85 -10.50 -8.60
CA ILE A 71 -4.10 -9.12 -8.97
C ILE A 71 -5.60 -8.91 -8.95
N ARG A 72 -6.07 -7.91 -8.21
CA ARG A 72 -7.49 -7.54 -8.12
C ARG A 72 -7.73 -6.16 -8.74
N GLY A 73 -8.93 -5.96 -9.26
CA GLY A 73 -9.48 -4.62 -9.45
C GLY A 73 -8.88 -3.75 -10.57
N ILE A 74 -8.05 -4.25 -11.49
CA ILE A 74 -7.54 -3.38 -12.59
C ILE A 74 -8.69 -2.79 -13.43
N SER A 75 -9.78 -3.53 -13.62
CA SER A 75 -10.94 -3.11 -14.43
C SER A 75 -12.01 -2.30 -13.68
N GLY A 76 -11.94 -2.21 -12.34
CA GLY A 76 -12.99 -1.58 -11.53
C GLY A 76 -14.30 -2.40 -11.39
N ASP A 77 -14.35 -3.63 -11.94
CA ASP A 77 -15.56 -4.49 -11.90
C ASP A 77 -15.81 -5.16 -10.54
N ILE A 78 -14.79 -5.23 -9.69
CA ILE A 78 -14.84 -5.85 -8.36
C ILE A 78 -14.60 -4.76 -7.32
N SER A 79 -15.60 -4.50 -6.48
CA SER A 79 -15.49 -3.54 -5.38
C SER A 79 -14.32 -3.89 -4.45
N GLY A 80 -13.52 -2.88 -4.10
CA GLY A 80 -12.44 -2.98 -3.11
C GLY A 80 -12.92 -3.19 -1.66
N LEU A 81 -14.24 -3.08 -1.41
CA LEU A 81 -14.89 -3.33 -0.13
C LEU A 81 -15.01 -4.83 0.18
N GLN A 82 -13.86 -5.46 0.29
CA GLN A 82 -13.74 -6.83 0.75
C GLN A 82 -12.64 -6.90 1.81
N PHE A 83 -12.74 -7.89 2.68
CA PHE A 83 -11.72 -8.18 3.67
C PHE A 83 -11.20 -9.60 3.47
N THR A 84 -9.93 -9.72 3.13
CA THR A 84 -9.20 -10.99 3.07
C THR A 84 -8.52 -11.25 4.41
N GLY A 85 -8.87 -12.37 5.05
CA GLY A 85 -8.22 -12.80 6.28
C GLY A 85 -6.81 -13.36 6.09
N SER A 86 -6.20 -13.79 7.19
CA SER A 86 -4.87 -14.41 7.19
C SER A 86 -4.76 -15.60 6.23
N ARG A 87 -3.56 -15.78 5.66
CA ARG A 87 -3.20 -16.91 4.80
C ARG A 87 -2.56 -18.07 5.57
N ALA A 88 -2.59 -18.04 6.91
CA ALA A 88 -2.09 -19.15 7.72
C ALA A 88 -2.73 -20.49 7.33
N PRO A 89 -1.99 -21.61 7.41
CA PRO A 89 -2.53 -22.93 7.14
C PRO A 89 -3.73 -23.24 8.04
N ARG A 90 -4.71 -23.97 7.50
CA ARG A 90 -5.92 -24.31 8.28
C ARG A 90 -5.70 -25.44 9.27
N LYS A 91 -4.79 -26.37 8.94
CA LYS A 91 -4.45 -27.57 9.71
C LYS A 91 -3.21 -28.24 9.11
N GLY A 92 -2.68 -29.22 9.84
CA GLY A 92 -1.62 -30.10 9.36
C GLY A 92 -0.23 -29.48 9.46
N PRO A 93 0.79 -30.21 8.98
CA PRO A 93 2.17 -29.76 9.03
C PRO A 93 2.43 -28.68 7.98
N ASP A 94 3.18 -27.66 8.36
CA ASP A 94 3.61 -26.59 7.44
C ASP A 94 4.82 -25.83 8.00
N MET A 95 5.11 -24.66 7.46
CA MET A 95 6.21 -23.80 7.86
C MET A 95 5.77 -22.33 7.93
N LEU A 96 6.34 -21.62 8.90
CA LEU A 96 6.29 -20.17 9.06
C LEU A 96 7.73 -19.63 9.03
N ALA A 97 8.04 -18.75 8.07
CA ALA A 97 9.34 -18.09 8.00
C ALA A 97 9.21 -16.70 8.61
N LEU A 98 10.08 -16.37 9.57
CA LEU A 98 10.08 -15.11 10.30
C LEU A 98 11.43 -14.40 10.14
N ALA A 99 11.43 -13.07 10.16
CA ALA A 99 12.63 -12.27 10.35
C ALA A 99 12.59 -11.56 11.71
N VAL A 100 13.62 -11.76 12.54
CA VAL A 100 13.75 -11.13 13.87
C VAL A 100 14.97 -10.22 13.87
N ASP A 101 14.81 -8.97 14.28
CA ASP A 101 15.90 -8.00 14.39
C ASP A 101 17.04 -8.54 15.30
N LYS A 102 18.28 -8.59 14.80
CA LYS A 102 19.43 -9.12 15.56
C LYS A 102 19.82 -8.22 16.74
N SER A 103 19.38 -6.97 16.77
CA SER A 103 19.53 -6.08 17.92
C SER A 103 18.54 -6.38 19.06
N SER A 104 17.52 -7.21 18.80
CA SER A 104 16.55 -7.62 19.80
C SER A 104 17.21 -8.40 20.94
N ALA A 105 16.79 -8.12 22.18
CA ALA A 105 17.20 -8.89 23.36
C ALA A 105 16.85 -10.39 23.23
N ALA A 106 15.85 -10.73 22.41
CA ALA A 106 15.44 -12.10 22.13
C ALA A 106 16.45 -12.88 21.26
N TYR A 107 17.33 -12.20 20.53
CA TYR A 107 18.18 -12.84 19.50
C TYR A 107 19.05 -13.96 20.07
N LYS A 108 19.80 -13.69 21.16
CA LYS A 108 20.72 -14.69 21.72
C LYS A 108 19.98 -15.93 22.28
N PRO A 109 18.93 -15.81 23.12
CA PRO A 109 18.16 -16.96 23.59
C PRO A 109 17.50 -17.74 22.45
N LEU A 110 16.98 -17.04 21.44
CA LEU A 110 16.37 -17.66 20.26
C LEU A 110 17.36 -18.51 19.46
N MET A 111 18.57 -17.99 19.24
CA MET A 111 19.62 -18.77 18.58
C MET A 111 20.11 -19.95 19.42
N ALA A 112 20.11 -19.84 20.77
CA ALA A 112 20.38 -20.97 21.65
C ALA A 112 19.31 -22.06 21.53
N GLN A 113 18.03 -21.67 21.52
CA GLN A 113 16.91 -22.59 21.30
C GLN A 113 17.04 -23.30 19.95
N CYS A 114 17.36 -22.56 18.89
CA CYS A 114 17.52 -23.11 17.55
C CYS A 114 18.68 -24.12 17.45
N ARG A 115 19.83 -23.79 18.03
CA ARG A 115 21.00 -24.68 18.05
C ARG A 115 20.81 -25.95 18.88
N SER A 116 19.88 -25.94 19.84
CA SER A 116 19.58 -27.14 20.63
C SER A 116 19.01 -28.29 19.79
N GLY A 117 18.37 -27.97 18.65
CA GLY A 117 17.65 -28.95 17.83
C GLY A 117 16.43 -29.58 18.52
N ALA A 118 16.09 -29.14 19.74
CA ALA A 118 15.01 -29.71 20.52
C ALA A 118 13.65 -29.40 19.88
N VAL A 119 12.76 -30.40 19.89
CA VAL A 119 11.36 -30.20 19.49
C VAL A 119 10.68 -29.35 20.54
N ILE A 120 10.09 -28.24 20.10
CA ILE A 120 9.34 -27.33 20.95
C ILE A 120 7.88 -27.78 20.95
N PRO A 121 7.28 -28.14 22.10
CA PRO A 121 5.91 -28.66 22.12
C PRO A 121 4.87 -27.70 21.56
N GLU A 122 5.00 -26.42 21.89
CA GLU A 122 4.12 -25.35 21.42
C GLU A 122 4.89 -24.03 21.22
N VAL A 123 4.64 -23.37 20.09
CA VAL A 123 4.97 -21.95 19.86
C VAL A 123 3.66 -21.21 19.60
N ARG A 124 3.50 -20.02 20.18
CA ARG A 124 2.36 -19.16 19.85
C ARG A 124 2.79 -18.07 18.88
N PHE A 125 1.92 -17.75 17.94
CA PHE A 125 2.17 -16.73 16.93
C PHE A 125 0.96 -15.81 16.82
N ALA A 126 1.21 -14.52 16.57
CA ALA A 126 0.18 -13.52 16.34
C ALA A 126 0.56 -12.61 15.17
N GLU A 127 -0.39 -12.39 14.26
CA GLU A 127 -0.24 -11.50 13.10
C GLU A 127 -1.38 -10.48 13.04
N SER A 128 -1.06 -9.25 12.60
CA SER A 128 -2.08 -8.20 12.43
C SER A 128 -3.06 -8.54 11.30
N ALA A 129 -4.35 -8.46 11.60
CA ALA A 129 -5.41 -8.70 10.62
C ALA A 129 -5.45 -7.61 9.53
N GLU A 130 -5.07 -6.37 9.85
CA GLU A 130 -4.99 -5.28 8.85
C GLU A 130 -3.75 -5.42 7.96
N MET A 131 -2.56 -5.68 8.52
CA MET A 131 -1.34 -5.79 7.69
C MET A 131 -1.30 -7.06 6.84
N THR A 132 -1.98 -8.15 7.24
CA THR A 132 -2.12 -9.34 6.36
C THR A 132 -3.10 -9.11 5.21
N ARG A 133 -3.98 -8.10 5.33
CA ARG A 133 -5.04 -7.83 4.36
C ARG A 133 -4.48 -7.68 2.95
N HIS A 134 -5.32 -7.90 1.96
CA HIS A 134 -4.93 -7.66 0.58
C HIS A 134 -4.64 -6.15 0.38
N PRO A 135 -3.47 -5.73 -0.13
CA PRO A 135 -3.11 -4.31 -0.12
C PRO A 135 -3.89 -3.47 -1.15
N GLN A 136 -4.69 -4.13 -2.01
CA GLN A 136 -5.66 -3.48 -2.89
C GLN A 136 -7.08 -3.41 -2.29
N GLU A 137 -7.30 -3.89 -1.07
CA GLU A 137 -8.57 -3.76 -0.35
C GLU A 137 -8.53 -2.53 0.57
N HIS A 138 -9.69 -1.91 0.79
CA HIS A 138 -9.84 -0.76 1.68
C HIS A 138 -11.19 -0.79 2.40
N GLY A 139 -11.38 0.10 3.38
CA GLY A 139 -12.56 0.12 4.24
C GLY A 139 -12.33 -0.58 5.59
N PRO A 140 -13.36 -0.68 6.46
CA PRO A 140 -13.19 -1.12 7.84
C PRO A 140 -12.94 -2.63 7.99
N ARG A 141 -12.21 -3.00 9.05
CA ARG A 141 -12.16 -4.39 9.53
C ARG A 141 -13.57 -4.87 9.91
N PRO A 142 -13.99 -6.08 9.51
CA PRO A 142 -15.18 -6.71 10.08
C PRO A 142 -15.10 -6.78 11.61
N ALA A 143 -16.22 -6.58 12.30
CA ALA A 143 -16.26 -6.55 13.76
C ALA A 143 -15.92 -7.89 14.41
N ASP A 144 -16.15 -9.00 13.69
CA ASP A 144 -15.89 -10.38 14.12
C ASP A 144 -14.46 -10.86 13.78
N VAL A 145 -13.71 -10.11 12.97
CA VAL A 145 -12.29 -10.36 12.74
C VAL A 145 -11.51 -9.73 13.88
N PRO A 146 -10.60 -10.43 14.59
CA PRO A 146 -9.81 -9.81 15.65
C PRO A 146 -8.78 -8.82 15.09
N GLU A 147 -8.25 -7.94 15.92
CA GLU A 147 -7.14 -7.05 15.52
C GLU A 147 -5.88 -7.84 15.13
N TYR A 148 -5.65 -8.95 15.82
CA TYR A 148 -4.59 -9.91 15.55
C TYR A 148 -5.15 -11.31 15.52
N TYR A 149 -4.81 -12.08 14.49
CA TYR A 149 -5.04 -13.52 14.49
C TYR A 149 -4.00 -14.21 15.37
N GLU A 150 -4.44 -15.18 16.17
CA GLU A 150 -3.55 -15.92 17.08
C GLU A 150 -3.58 -17.42 16.79
N TYR A 151 -2.39 -18.02 16.87
CA TYR A 151 -2.14 -19.43 16.53
C TYR A 151 -1.35 -20.13 17.63
N ALA A 152 -1.64 -21.42 17.82
CA ALA A 152 -0.72 -22.35 18.49
C ALA A 152 -0.16 -23.32 17.45
N LEU A 153 1.17 -23.34 17.32
CA LEU A 153 1.94 -24.24 16.45
C LEU A 153 2.51 -25.36 17.32
N LYS A 154 2.26 -26.61 16.97
CA LYS A 154 2.61 -27.79 17.79
C LYS A 154 3.66 -28.65 17.09
N GLY A 155 4.53 -29.29 17.88
CA GLY A 155 5.61 -30.14 17.34
C GLY A 155 6.61 -29.32 16.52
N VAL A 156 7.09 -28.22 17.09
CA VAL A 156 7.85 -27.21 16.36
C VAL A 156 9.33 -27.56 16.28
N HIS A 157 9.89 -27.45 15.08
CA HIS A 157 11.32 -27.52 14.79
C HIS A 157 11.79 -26.19 14.21
N LEU A 158 12.92 -25.69 14.71
CA LEU A 158 13.51 -24.44 14.25
C LEU A 158 14.72 -24.69 13.34
N THR A 159 14.77 -23.97 12.22
CA THR A 159 16.00 -23.78 11.43
C THR A 159 16.32 -22.29 11.40
N CYS A 160 17.56 -21.91 11.68
CA CYS A 160 17.97 -20.50 11.77
C CYS A 160 19.26 -20.28 10.99
N PRO A 161 19.19 -20.17 9.65
CA PRO A 161 20.38 -19.96 8.87
C PRO A 161 20.95 -18.57 9.15
N VAL A 162 22.26 -18.51 9.41
CA VAL A 162 22.93 -17.27 9.78
C VAL A 162 23.62 -16.68 8.56
N VAL A 163 23.33 -15.42 8.28
CA VAL A 163 24.01 -14.63 7.25
C VAL A 163 24.72 -13.47 7.94
N ASP A 164 26.03 -13.38 7.73
CA ASP A 164 26.85 -12.29 8.25
C ASP A 164 26.46 -10.96 7.60
N GLY A 165 26.40 -9.88 8.38
CA GLY A 165 26.02 -8.55 7.90
C GLY A 165 24.52 -8.32 7.66
N ALA A 166 23.68 -9.36 7.68
CA ALA A 166 22.23 -9.19 7.64
C ALA A 166 21.72 -8.55 8.95
N PRO A 167 20.87 -7.50 8.91
CA PRO A 167 20.32 -6.85 10.10
C PRO A 167 19.33 -7.75 10.87
N GLU A 168 18.65 -8.67 10.19
CA GLU A 168 17.65 -9.55 10.75
C GLU A 168 18.07 -11.02 10.63
N GLN A 169 17.59 -11.84 11.57
CA GLN A 169 17.79 -13.27 11.62
C GLN A 169 16.58 -13.97 11.03
N ALA A 170 16.79 -14.76 9.97
CA ALA A 170 15.79 -15.68 9.46
C ALA A 170 15.55 -16.84 10.44
N ILE A 171 14.29 -17.21 10.62
CA ILE A 171 13.86 -18.37 11.41
C ILE A 171 12.78 -19.09 10.63
N GLU A 172 13.05 -20.34 10.25
CA GLU A 172 12.00 -21.25 9.79
C GLU A 172 11.43 -21.99 11.00
N VAL A 173 10.14 -21.79 11.25
CA VAL A 173 9.35 -22.50 12.25
C VAL A 173 8.56 -23.57 11.52
N ARG A 174 9.09 -24.80 11.47
CA ARG A 174 8.38 -25.97 10.94
C ARG A 174 7.53 -26.57 12.05
N PHE A 175 6.32 -27.00 11.77
CA PHE A 175 5.41 -27.53 12.79
C PHE A 175 4.57 -28.67 12.23
N ASP A 176 4.07 -29.54 13.12
CA ASP A 176 3.25 -30.69 12.78
C ASP A 176 1.75 -30.35 12.71
N ALA A 177 1.33 -29.37 13.51
CA ALA A 177 -0.06 -28.93 13.56
C ALA A 177 -0.18 -27.44 13.93
N ILE A 178 -1.27 -26.83 13.46
CA ILE A 178 -1.67 -25.45 13.78
C ILE A 178 -3.10 -25.45 14.33
N GLU A 179 -3.32 -24.63 15.36
CA GLU A 179 -4.62 -24.35 15.95
C GLU A 179 -4.88 -22.83 15.90
N TRP A 180 -6.03 -22.44 15.35
CA TRP A 180 -6.49 -21.04 15.35
C TRP A 180 -7.20 -20.75 16.68
N LEU A 181 -6.69 -19.79 17.45
CA LEU A 181 -7.09 -19.60 18.85
C LEU A 181 -8.27 -18.64 19.03
N ASN A 182 -8.37 -17.62 18.18
CA ASN A 182 -9.29 -16.49 18.38
C ASN A 182 -10.13 -16.12 17.15
N ALA A 183 -9.99 -16.87 16.05
CA ALA A 183 -10.73 -16.66 14.82
C ALA A 183 -10.90 -17.97 14.07
N LYS A 184 -11.87 -17.99 13.15
CA LYS A 184 -11.99 -19.07 12.17
C LYS A 184 -11.28 -18.65 10.87
N PRO A 185 -10.64 -19.58 10.15
CA PRO A 185 -10.06 -19.27 8.84
C PRO A 185 -11.11 -18.66 7.91
N LEU A 186 -10.75 -17.59 7.20
CA LEU A 186 -11.58 -17.00 6.16
C LEU A 186 -11.17 -17.58 4.80
N PRO A 187 -11.89 -18.57 4.25
CA PRO A 187 -11.48 -19.27 3.04
C PRO A 187 -11.58 -18.44 1.76
N LYS A 188 -12.38 -17.36 1.81
CA LYS A 188 -12.64 -16.42 0.73
C LYS A 188 -12.72 -15.02 1.33
N PRO A 189 -12.45 -13.96 0.53
CA PRO A 189 -12.72 -12.59 0.95
C PRO A 189 -14.18 -12.44 1.38
N VAL A 190 -14.41 -11.70 2.46
CA VAL A 190 -15.76 -11.35 2.90
C VAL A 190 -16.11 -9.95 2.42
N ALA A 191 -17.31 -9.75 1.91
CA ALA A 191 -17.78 -8.40 1.58
C ALA A 191 -17.90 -7.57 2.86
N ILE A 192 -17.46 -6.32 2.80
CA ILE A 192 -17.64 -5.36 3.90
C ILE A 192 -18.49 -4.19 3.44
N SER A 193 -19.08 -3.49 4.39
CA SER A 193 -19.77 -2.23 4.13
C SER A 193 -18.95 -1.08 4.70
N ALA A 194 -18.99 0.04 3.99
CA ALA A 194 -18.43 1.29 4.48
C ALA A 194 -19.55 2.29 4.75
N GLN A 195 -19.29 3.21 5.66
CA GLN A 195 -20.18 4.34 5.90
C GLN A 195 -19.66 5.55 5.13
N PRO A 196 -20.53 6.31 4.45
CA PRO A 196 -20.11 7.56 3.83
C PRO A 196 -19.44 8.51 4.82
N ALA A 197 -18.45 9.26 4.36
CA ALA A 197 -17.78 10.26 5.16
C ALA A 197 -18.78 11.32 5.65
N ASN A 198 -18.55 11.82 6.86
CA ASN A 198 -19.32 12.92 7.41
C ASN A 198 -18.58 14.23 7.13
N LEU A 199 -18.98 14.96 6.09
CA LEU A 199 -18.30 16.18 5.69
C LEU A 199 -18.65 17.36 6.60
N PRO A 200 -17.69 18.21 6.97
CA PRO A 200 -18.01 19.50 7.57
C PRO A 200 -18.83 20.35 6.59
N LYS A 201 -19.64 21.27 7.15
CA LYS A 201 -20.38 22.25 6.33
C LYS A 201 -19.40 23.06 5.48
N GLY A 202 -19.79 23.31 4.23
CA GLY A 202 -19.02 24.17 3.33
C GLY A 202 -19.26 25.66 3.61
N PRO A 203 -18.52 26.53 2.90
CA PRO A 203 -18.75 27.97 2.88
C PRO A 203 -20.19 28.31 2.44
N LYS A 204 -20.71 29.45 2.90
CA LYS A 204 -22.11 29.86 2.67
C LYS A 204 -22.30 30.80 1.47
N SER A 205 -21.22 31.43 1.01
CA SER A 205 -21.15 32.36 -0.13
C SER A 205 -20.11 31.85 -1.12
N GLY A 206 -19.80 32.64 -2.14
CA GLY A 206 -18.80 32.32 -3.14
C GLY A 206 -19.25 31.36 -4.24
N THR A 207 -18.44 31.33 -5.29
CA THR A 207 -18.60 30.40 -6.40
C THR A 207 -17.79 29.13 -6.17
N SER A 208 -18.17 28.06 -6.87
CA SER A 208 -17.41 26.81 -6.89
C SER A 208 -16.71 26.59 -8.23
N ARG A 209 -15.61 25.86 -8.19
CA ARG A 209 -14.83 25.39 -9.34
C ARG A 209 -14.47 23.93 -9.11
N THR A 210 -14.90 23.06 -10.03
CA THR A 210 -14.59 21.64 -9.96
C THR A 210 -13.58 21.26 -11.03
N PHE A 211 -12.71 20.31 -10.70
CA PHE A 211 -11.71 19.76 -11.60
C PHE A 211 -11.76 18.23 -11.57
N VAL A 212 -11.66 17.59 -12.72
CA VAL A 212 -11.38 16.15 -12.81
C VAL A 212 -9.87 15.93 -12.85
N VAL A 213 -9.36 15.04 -12.01
CA VAL A 213 -7.92 14.74 -11.92
C VAL A 213 -7.47 13.93 -13.14
N SER A 214 -6.67 14.54 -14.00
CA SER A 214 -6.13 13.95 -15.24
C SER A 214 -4.72 13.38 -15.06
N TRP A 215 -4.00 13.84 -14.04
CA TRP A 215 -2.69 13.31 -13.64
C TRP A 215 -2.57 13.28 -12.12
N MET A 216 -2.01 12.19 -11.60
CA MET A 216 -1.53 12.10 -10.23
C MET A 216 -0.29 11.19 -10.14
N SER A 217 0.73 11.61 -9.40
CA SER A 217 1.92 10.80 -9.16
C SER A 217 2.69 11.26 -7.92
N GLY A 218 3.41 10.36 -7.25
CA GLY A 218 4.42 10.76 -6.28
C GLY A 218 5.42 11.77 -6.87
N VAL A 219 5.84 12.75 -6.08
CA VAL A 219 6.94 13.63 -6.44
C VAL A 219 8.22 12.78 -6.39
N ALA A 220 8.71 12.41 -7.57
CA ALA A 220 9.86 11.51 -7.75
C ALA A 220 10.75 11.92 -8.93
N ASP A 221 10.58 13.14 -9.45
CA ASP A 221 11.26 13.66 -10.63
C ASP A 221 12.66 14.20 -10.31
N ALA A 222 13.51 13.36 -9.70
CA ALA A 222 14.94 13.66 -9.64
C ALA A 222 15.51 13.71 -11.06
N ARG A 223 16.32 14.72 -11.33
CA ARG A 223 17.06 14.87 -12.57
C ARG A 223 18.17 13.82 -12.67
N ASP A 224 18.66 13.59 -13.88
CA ASP A 224 19.69 12.58 -14.11
C ASP A 224 21.02 12.92 -13.41
N ASP A 225 21.37 14.21 -13.32
CA ASP A 225 22.55 14.70 -12.58
C ASP A 225 22.41 14.55 -11.05
N GLN A 226 21.20 14.37 -10.54
CA GLN A 226 20.93 14.21 -9.11
C GLN A 226 21.06 12.75 -8.65
N CYS A 227 21.15 11.78 -9.57
CA CYS A 227 21.34 10.37 -9.24
C CYS A 227 22.73 9.92 -9.67
N PRO A 228 23.64 9.57 -8.72
CA PRO A 228 24.98 9.07 -9.08
C PRO A 228 24.94 7.86 -10.03
N LYS A 229 23.89 7.05 -9.88
CA LYS A 229 23.43 6.03 -10.81
C LYS A 229 21.96 5.72 -10.49
N MET A 230 21.26 5.06 -11.40
CA MET A 230 19.93 4.52 -11.10
C MET A 230 20.04 3.25 -10.27
N ASN A 231 19.02 2.98 -9.45
CA ASN A 231 18.84 1.66 -8.86
C ASN A 231 18.60 0.63 -9.97
N THR A 232 19.02 -0.61 -9.73
CA THR A 232 18.91 -1.70 -10.69
C THR A 232 18.25 -2.90 -10.05
N LYS A 233 17.62 -3.73 -10.89
CA LYS A 233 17.15 -5.06 -10.51
C LYS A 233 18.31 -5.95 -10.03
N PRO A 234 18.06 -7.01 -9.26
CA PRO A 234 19.09 -7.96 -8.86
C PRO A 234 19.70 -8.66 -10.08
N SER A 235 20.98 -8.94 -9.99
CA SER A 235 21.76 -9.68 -10.98
C SER A 235 21.65 -11.19 -10.78
N GLN A 236 22.14 -11.97 -11.76
CA GLN A 236 22.30 -13.41 -11.60
C GLN A 236 23.28 -13.75 -10.47
N ALA A 237 24.32 -12.93 -10.26
CA ALA A 237 25.27 -13.15 -9.17
C ALA A 237 24.58 -13.02 -7.81
N ASP A 238 23.70 -12.04 -7.65
CA ASP A 238 22.92 -11.83 -6.42
C ASP A 238 22.04 -13.05 -6.09
N TYR A 239 21.48 -13.71 -7.10
CA TYR A 239 20.67 -14.91 -6.89
C TYR A 239 21.45 -16.07 -6.27
N TYR A 240 22.70 -16.25 -6.65
CA TYR A 240 23.54 -17.36 -6.18
C TYR A 240 24.37 -17.01 -4.93
N ALA A 241 24.38 -15.75 -4.49
CA ALA A 241 25.31 -15.26 -3.47
C ALA A 241 25.18 -15.93 -2.10
N GLN A 242 23.96 -16.35 -1.74
CA GLN A 242 23.67 -17.00 -0.45
C GLN A 242 23.62 -18.54 -0.53
N MET A 243 23.94 -19.12 -1.68
CA MET A 243 23.93 -20.57 -1.88
C MET A 243 25.32 -21.17 -1.64
N SER A 244 25.36 -22.43 -1.19
CA SER A 244 26.60 -23.21 -1.24
C SER A 244 27.07 -23.36 -2.69
N SER A 245 28.38 -23.53 -2.91
CA SER A 245 28.93 -23.68 -4.26
C SER A 245 28.28 -24.84 -5.05
N GLU A 246 28.00 -25.96 -4.37
CA GLU A 246 27.31 -27.11 -4.94
C GLU A 246 25.87 -26.75 -5.35
N ARG A 247 25.11 -26.10 -4.46
CA ARG A 247 23.73 -25.69 -4.74
C ARG A 247 23.66 -24.67 -5.87
N ALA A 248 24.58 -23.70 -5.89
CA ALA A 248 24.69 -22.72 -6.96
C ALA A 248 24.98 -23.38 -8.31
N ALA A 249 25.90 -24.36 -8.35
CA ALA A 249 26.20 -25.11 -9.58
C ALA A 249 24.99 -25.89 -10.08
N ALA A 250 24.31 -26.63 -9.18
CA ALA A 250 23.09 -27.35 -9.52
C ALA A 250 22.00 -26.42 -10.07
N GLN A 251 21.84 -25.24 -9.47
CA GLN A 251 20.82 -24.29 -9.87
C GLN A 251 21.17 -23.56 -11.18
N ARG A 252 22.46 -23.31 -11.47
CA ARG A 252 22.90 -22.83 -12.79
C ARG A 252 22.59 -23.85 -13.89
N ALA A 253 22.84 -25.13 -13.65
CA ALA A 253 22.51 -26.20 -14.59
C ALA A 253 21.00 -26.29 -14.82
N PHE A 254 20.19 -26.24 -13.76
CA PHE A 254 18.72 -26.29 -13.85
C PHE A 254 18.11 -25.08 -14.60
N LEU A 255 18.76 -23.92 -14.57
CA LEU A 255 18.26 -22.69 -15.17
C LEU A 255 18.91 -22.35 -16.53
N ALA A 256 19.82 -23.18 -17.03
CA ALA A 256 20.58 -22.89 -18.25
C ALA A 256 19.68 -22.72 -19.48
N ASP A 257 18.67 -23.59 -19.62
CA ASP A 257 17.66 -23.54 -20.69
C ASP A 257 16.62 -22.41 -20.53
N LYS A 258 16.58 -21.76 -19.35
CA LYS A 258 15.63 -20.69 -18.99
C LYS A 258 16.26 -19.29 -19.06
N GLY A 259 17.52 -19.19 -19.48
CA GLY A 259 18.26 -17.92 -19.49
C GLY A 259 18.67 -17.42 -18.11
N GLY A 260 18.72 -18.30 -17.10
CA GLY A 260 19.05 -17.96 -15.72
C GLY A 260 17.83 -17.76 -14.80
N ALA A 261 18.07 -17.20 -13.62
CA ALA A 261 17.04 -16.90 -12.64
C ALA A 261 16.17 -15.73 -13.12
N ASN A 262 14.88 -15.99 -13.27
CA ASN A 262 13.86 -15.01 -13.64
C ASN A 262 13.02 -14.60 -12.41
N THR A 263 11.94 -13.85 -12.61
CA THR A 263 11.10 -13.31 -11.52
C THR A 263 10.49 -14.38 -10.60
N MET A 264 10.41 -15.64 -11.05
CA MET A 264 9.96 -16.78 -10.24
C MET A 264 11.01 -17.27 -9.25
N TYR A 265 12.30 -17.13 -9.57
CA TYR A 265 13.41 -17.65 -8.78
C TYR A 265 14.12 -16.56 -7.99
N LEU A 266 14.29 -15.37 -8.56
CA LEU A 266 14.97 -14.21 -7.94
C LEU A 266 14.51 -13.85 -6.51
N PRO A 267 13.24 -14.02 -6.10
CA PRO A 267 12.84 -13.79 -4.72
C PRO A 267 13.55 -14.73 -3.74
N TYR A 268 13.83 -15.98 -4.14
CA TYR A 268 14.38 -17.05 -3.30
C TYR A 268 15.92 -17.05 -3.25
N ARG A 269 16.51 -15.85 -3.18
CA ARG A 269 17.96 -15.63 -3.09
C ARG A 269 18.47 -15.42 -1.66
N GLY A 270 17.63 -15.72 -0.67
CA GLY A 270 17.99 -15.68 0.74
C GLY A 270 18.73 -16.93 1.18
N PRO A 271 19.20 -16.97 2.44
CA PRO A 271 19.70 -18.20 3.04
C PRO A 271 18.64 -19.31 2.96
N ASP A 272 19.07 -20.55 2.73
CA ASP A 272 18.20 -21.72 2.56
C ASP A 272 17.07 -21.54 1.52
N GLU A 273 17.31 -20.71 0.50
CA GLU A 273 16.32 -20.32 -0.51
C GLU A 273 15.07 -19.64 0.08
N LEU A 274 15.22 -18.89 1.18
CA LEU A 274 14.15 -18.05 1.73
C LEU A 274 13.86 -16.85 0.82
N ASN A 275 12.62 -16.36 0.87
CA ASN A 275 12.15 -15.28 0.02
C ASN A 275 12.55 -13.90 0.58
N VAL A 276 13.53 -13.25 -0.04
CA VAL A 276 14.05 -11.93 0.40
C VAL A 276 13.13 -10.76 0.06
N THR A 277 12.11 -10.94 -0.78
CA THR A 277 11.10 -9.91 -0.98
C THR A 277 10.07 -9.92 0.15
N MET A 278 9.88 -11.08 0.79
CA MET A 278 8.96 -11.25 1.91
C MET A 278 9.67 -11.13 3.27
N LEU A 279 10.98 -11.38 3.32
CA LEU A 279 11.85 -11.19 4.47
C LEU A 279 13.08 -10.33 4.08
N PRO A 280 12.94 -9.03 3.85
CA PRO A 280 14.01 -8.26 3.21
C PRO A 280 15.27 -8.09 4.07
N GLY A 281 15.14 -8.04 5.40
CA GLY A 281 16.28 -7.84 6.29
C GLY A 281 17.15 -9.07 6.57
N ILE A 282 16.86 -10.24 5.96
CA ILE A 282 17.63 -11.49 6.23
C ILE A 282 18.91 -11.62 5.41
N VAL A 283 19.19 -10.64 4.56
CA VAL A 283 20.44 -10.51 3.78
C VAL A 283 21.08 -9.15 4.05
N PRO A 284 22.39 -8.98 3.82
CA PRO A 284 23.04 -7.68 3.94
C PRO A 284 22.41 -6.64 3.01
N ASP A 285 22.34 -5.38 3.45
CA ASP A 285 21.86 -4.26 2.64
C ASP A 285 22.71 -4.16 1.35
N PRO A 286 22.13 -4.40 0.15
CA PRO A 286 22.85 -4.28 -1.11
C PRO A 286 23.26 -2.83 -1.45
N GLY A 287 22.73 -1.84 -0.73
CA GLY A 287 22.96 -0.42 -0.93
C GLY A 287 21.93 0.20 -1.88
N PHE A 288 21.01 0.99 -1.32
CA PHE A 288 20.05 1.75 -2.10
C PHE A 288 20.62 3.09 -2.57
N ILE A 289 20.35 3.47 -3.81
CA ILE A 289 20.81 4.75 -4.36
C ILE A 289 19.73 5.80 -4.16
N THR A 290 20.07 6.88 -3.45
CA THR A 290 19.19 8.02 -3.20
C THR A 290 19.61 9.23 -4.03
N PRO A 291 18.67 10.11 -4.41
CA PRO A 291 18.98 11.39 -5.01
C PRO A 291 19.86 12.26 -4.11
N LYS A 292 20.76 13.04 -4.72
CA LYS A 292 21.55 14.09 -4.05
C LYS A 292 20.95 15.45 -4.41
N VAL A 293 20.05 15.94 -3.54
CA VAL A 293 19.28 17.15 -3.79
C VAL A 293 19.05 17.95 -2.51
N ASP A 294 18.93 19.26 -2.66
CA ASP A 294 18.49 20.17 -1.59
C ASP A 294 17.11 20.78 -1.87
N VAL A 295 16.66 20.72 -3.14
CA VAL A 295 15.38 21.30 -3.58
C VAL A 295 14.40 20.20 -3.94
N VAL A 296 13.29 20.11 -3.21
CA VAL A 296 12.23 19.10 -3.40
C VAL A 296 10.87 19.76 -3.15
N ARG A 297 9.86 19.36 -3.92
CA ARG A 297 8.46 19.79 -3.69
C ARG A 297 7.86 18.97 -2.55
N GLY A 298 7.18 19.64 -1.63
CA GLY A 298 6.56 19.01 -0.48
C GLY A 298 5.93 20.04 0.45
N PHE A 299 5.82 19.69 1.72
CA PHE A 299 5.30 20.57 2.77
C PHE A 299 6.20 20.51 3.99
N ASN A 300 6.25 21.61 4.74
CA ASN A 300 6.72 21.56 6.12
C ASN A 300 5.64 20.91 7.01
N LEU A 301 5.80 19.61 7.29
CA LEU A 301 4.84 18.79 8.02
C LEU A 301 5.08 18.81 9.53
N ASP A 302 6.33 19.02 9.97
CA ASP A 302 6.73 18.97 11.38
C ASP A 302 6.95 20.35 12.04
N GLY A 303 6.96 21.44 11.26
CA GLY A 303 7.25 22.79 11.72
C GLY A 303 8.74 23.05 11.99
N ASN A 304 9.63 22.18 11.53
CA ASN A 304 11.08 22.27 11.67
C ASN A 304 11.71 22.62 10.32
N ASP A 305 12.84 23.34 10.33
CA ASP A 305 13.59 23.69 9.11
C ASP A 305 14.94 22.98 9.02
N GLY A 306 15.14 21.96 9.87
CA GLY A 306 16.40 21.26 10.07
C GLY A 306 17.32 21.92 11.08
N THR A 307 16.99 23.11 11.61
CA THR A 307 17.75 23.74 12.69
C THR A 307 17.27 23.27 14.07
N GLY A 308 18.23 23.01 14.97
CA GLY A 308 17.95 22.57 16.33
C GLY A 308 17.57 21.09 16.47
N ALA A 309 16.83 20.78 17.53
CA ALA A 309 16.35 19.43 17.82
C ALA A 309 15.00 19.19 17.13
N PRO A 310 14.75 17.99 16.57
CA PRO A 310 13.47 17.68 15.94
C PRO A 310 12.32 17.73 16.97
N PRO A 311 11.10 18.09 16.55
CA PRO A 311 9.91 18.04 17.40
C PRO A 311 9.66 16.63 17.97
N ARG A 312 8.90 16.56 19.06
CA ARG A 312 8.51 15.27 19.66
C ARG A 312 7.73 14.43 18.64
N GLY A 313 8.10 13.17 18.50
CA GLY A 313 7.45 12.25 17.57
C GLY A 313 7.99 12.32 16.13
N ILE A 314 9.04 13.11 15.91
CA ILE A 314 9.71 13.29 14.61
C ILE A 314 11.16 12.82 14.71
N ARG A 315 11.61 12.08 13.70
CA ARG A 315 13.00 11.67 13.58
C ARG A 315 13.79 12.76 12.90
N LYS A 316 15.03 13.00 13.34
CA LYS A 316 15.94 13.87 12.57
C LYS A 316 16.14 13.29 11.16
N HIS A 317 15.87 14.10 10.15
CA HIS A 317 15.92 13.72 8.75
C HIS A 317 16.39 14.90 7.87
N GLN A 318 16.63 14.67 6.58
CA GLN A 318 17.05 15.73 5.66
C GLN A 318 15.88 16.68 5.37
N ASN A 319 16.02 17.94 5.74
CA ASN A 319 15.05 18.98 5.39
C ASN A 319 15.39 19.55 4.01
N PHE A 320 14.39 19.64 3.13
CA PHE A 320 14.57 20.24 1.80
C PHE A 320 14.14 21.70 1.79
N THR A 321 14.49 22.39 0.70
CA THR A 321 13.91 23.69 0.33
C THR A 321 12.94 23.47 -0.82
N SER A 322 11.81 24.15 -0.84
CA SER A 322 10.89 24.10 -1.97
C SER A 322 11.45 24.89 -3.17
N PRO A 323 10.93 24.69 -4.39
CA PRO A 323 11.32 25.50 -5.54
C PRO A 323 11.07 27.02 -5.37
N ASP A 324 10.11 27.40 -4.51
CA ASP A 324 9.79 28.80 -4.15
C ASP A 324 10.56 29.32 -2.92
N GLY A 325 11.48 28.52 -2.35
CA GLY A 325 12.42 28.95 -1.31
C GLY A 325 11.98 28.73 0.14
N GLU A 326 10.81 28.10 0.36
CA GLU A 326 10.36 27.66 1.69
C GLU A 326 11.30 26.58 2.23
N LYS A 327 11.77 26.75 3.47
CA LYS A 327 12.64 25.77 4.13
C LYS A 327 11.84 24.80 4.99
N GLY A 328 12.47 23.66 5.29
CA GLY A 328 11.86 22.64 6.15
C GLY A 328 10.86 21.77 5.43
N ILE A 329 11.10 21.51 4.15
CA ILE A 329 10.21 20.66 3.36
C ILE A 329 10.48 19.19 3.69
N ASP A 330 9.41 18.50 4.07
CA ASP A 330 9.38 17.08 4.37
C ASP A 330 8.82 16.33 3.15
N ASN A 331 9.66 15.52 2.51
CA ASN A 331 9.27 14.57 1.47
C ASN A 331 10.30 13.45 1.35
N GLN A 332 10.50 12.69 2.43
CA GLN A 332 11.50 11.62 2.47
C GLN A 332 11.19 10.49 1.47
N LEU A 333 9.93 10.30 1.05
CA LEU A 333 9.59 9.35 -0.01
C LEU A 333 10.28 9.70 -1.35
N PHE A 334 10.57 10.98 -1.61
CA PHE A 334 11.39 11.40 -2.76
C PHE A 334 12.76 10.73 -2.76
N THR A 335 13.38 10.56 -1.58
CA THR A 335 14.71 9.92 -1.46
C THR A 335 14.70 8.46 -1.89
N ILE A 336 13.53 7.82 -1.80
CA ILE A 336 13.29 6.42 -2.15
C ILE A 336 12.92 6.28 -3.63
N GLN A 337 12.05 7.16 -4.14
CA GLN A 337 11.53 7.03 -5.50
C GLN A 337 12.40 7.69 -6.57
N GLY A 338 13.14 8.75 -6.23
CA GLY A 338 13.77 9.64 -7.22
C GLY A 338 14.84 8.99 -8.10
N CYS A 339 15.58 8.01 -7.60
CA CYS A 339 16.58 7.25 -8.37
C CYS A 339 16.10 5.86 -8.80
N VAL A 340 14.78 5.69 -8.96
CA VAL A 340 14.17 4.48 -9.53
C VAL A 340 13.34 4.87 -10.75
N GLU A 341 13.75 4.40 -11.92
CA GLU A 341 13.24 4.89 -13.20
C GLU A 341 11.73 4.72 -13.34
N GLY A 342 11.19 3.58 -12.90
CA GLY A 342 9.77 3.27 -13.04
C GLY A 342 8.82 4.12 -12.18
N TRP A 343 9.31 4.85 -11.16
CA TRP A 343 8.50 5.78 -10.36
C TRP A 343 8.58 7.23 -10.79
N ARG A 344 9.58 7.60 -11.59
CA ARG A 344 9.69 8.98 -12.10
C ARG A 344 8.44 9.33 -12.91
N ARG A 345 8.16 10.62 -13.09
CA ARG A 345 6.97 11.11 -13.79
C ARG A 345 6.75 10.47 -15.18
N LYS A 346 7.83 10.25 -15.94
CA LYS A 346 7.81 9.58 -17.27
C LYS A 346 8.05 8.06 -17.18
N GLY A 347 8.08 7.51 -15.98
CA GLY A 347 8.29 6.10 -15.70
C GLY A 347 7.01 5.28 -15.89
N PHE A 348 7.19 3.96 -15.93
CA PHE A 348 6.12 3.02 -16.23
C PHE A 348 4.91 3.12 -15.29
N LEU A 349 5.12 3.26 -13.97
CA LEU A 349 4.01 3.20 -12.99
C LEU A 349 3.09 4.43 -13.04
N PRO A 350 3.60 5.68 -13.00
CA PRO A 350 2.73 6.84 -13.19
C PRO A 350 2.03 6.83 -14.54
N MET A 351 2.71 6.40 -15.61
CA MET A 351 2.10 6.37 -16.95
C MET A 351 0.93 5.40 -17.02
N ILE A 352 1.09 4.16 -16.57
CA ILE A 352 0.01 3.15 -16.65
C ILE A 352 -1.16 3.51 -15.73
N GLY A 353 -0.89 3.97 -14.50
CA GLY A 353 -1.93 4.35 -13.55
C GLY A 353 -2.79 5.51 -14.06
N ASN A 354 -2.15 6.54 -14.63
CA ASN A 354 -2.87 7.69 -15.19
C ASN A 354 -3.55 7.37 -16.52
N GLU A 355 -2.98 6.52 -17.37
CA GLU A 355 -3.64 6.12 -18.60
C GLU A 355 -4.89 5.29 -18.34
N LEU A 356 -4.83 4.33 -17.42
CA LEU A 356 -6.01 3.56 -17.05
C LEU A 356 -7.10 4.45 -16.43
N ARG A 357 -6.72 5.51 -15.70
CA ARG A 357 -7.67 6.51 -15.19
C ARG A 357 -8.37 7.22 -16.36
N ARG A 358 -7.59 7.74 -17.31
CA ARG A 358 -8.11 8.41 -18.52
C ARG A 358 -8.91 7.47 -19.41
N ALA A 359 -8.66 6.17 -19.35
CA ALA A 359 -9.37 5.14 -20.10
C ALA A 359 -10.72 4.69 -19.47
N GLY A 360 -11.24 5.45 -18.50
CA GLY A 360 -12.55 5.19 -17.90
C GLY A 360 -12.49 4.47 -16.55
N GLY A 361 -11.31 4.38 -15.92
CA GLY A 361 -11.18 3.98 -14.52
C GLY A 361 -11.76 5.03 -13.55
N LEU A 362 -11.44 4.89 -12.26
CA LEU A 362 -11.95 5.77 -11.21
C LEU A 362 -11.60 7.25 -11.45
N SER A 363 -12.63 8.10 -11.62
CA SER A 363 -12.49 9.55 -11.72
C SER A 363 -12.48 10.19 -10.33
N ILE A 364 -11.45 10.99 -10.05
CA ILE A 364 -11.31 11.79 -8.84
C ILE A 364 -11.68 13.24 -9.19
N LEU A 365 -12.47 13.89 -8.36
CA LEU A 365 -12.84 15.29 -8.50
C LEU A 365 -12.23 16.11 -7.36
N ILE A 366 -11.73 17.29 -7.67
CA ILE A 366 -11.35 18.32 -6.70
C ILE A 366 -12.34 19.47 -6.87
N ASP A 367 -13.15 19.69 -5.84
CA ASP A 367 -14.08 20.82 -5.77
C ASP A 367 -13.50 21.91 -4.86
N ILE A 368 -13.40 23.13 -5.39
CA ILE A 368 -13.02 24.33 -4.63
C ILE A 368 -14.27 25.20 -4.52
N SER A 369 -14.81 25.32 -3.32
CA SER A 369 -16.04 26.08 -3.04
C SER A 369 -15.78 27.26 -2.12
N GLY A 370 -16.68 28.25 -2.14
CA GLY A 370 -16.57 29.44 -1.30
C GLY A 370 -15.76 30.58 -1.91
N ILE A 371 -15.47 30.57 -3.20
CA ILE A 371 -14.60 31.59 -3.81
C ILE A 371 -15.37 32.89 -3.99
N ASP A 372 -15.19 33.83 -3.07
CA ASP A 372 -15.68 35.21 -3.15
C ASP A 372 -14.64 36.12 -3.83
N ASP A 373 -13.35 35.93 -3.56
CA ASP A 373 -12.23 36.62 -4.25
C ASP A 373 -11.18 35.60 -4.75
N PRO A 374 -10.99 35.44 -6.08
CA PRO A 374 -10.08 34.44 -6.64
C PRO A 374 -8.59 34.75 -6.38
N ARG A 375 -8.25 35.94 -5.88
CA ARG A 375 -6.89 36.33 -5.51
C ARG A 375 -6.66 36.19 -4.01
N ASN A 376 -7.58 36.65 -3.17
CA ASN A 376 -7.41 36.67 -1.72
C ASN A 376 -8.71 36.38 -0.97
N ASP A 377 -8.82 35.18 -0.41
CA ASP A 377 -10.02 34.72 0.29
C ASP A 377 -9.64 33.97 1.57
N ASN A 378 -10.35 34.23 2.66
CA ASN A 378 -10.01 33.65 3.96
C ASN A 378 -10.84 32.41 4.32
N ASP A 379 -11.92 32.12 3.59
CA ASP A 379 -12.82 31.01 3.88
C ASP A 379 -13.24 30.29 2.59
N VAL A 380 -12.36 29.41 2.12
CA VAL A 380 -12.65 28.50 1.01
C VAL A 380 -12.55 27.05 1.48
N ALA A 381 -13.21 26.16 0.77
CA ALA A 381 -13.11 24.72 1.02
C ALA A 381 -12.55 24.00 -0.20
N VAL A 382 -11.66 23.04 0.04
CA VAL A 382 -11.21 22.09 -0.98
C VAL A 382 -11.79 20.73 -0.62
N THR A 383 -12.53 20.10 -1.53
CA THR A 383 -13.15 18.79 -1.30
C THR A 383 -12.65 17.79 -2.32
N ILE A 384 -12.11 16.66 -1.86
CA ILE A 384 -11.80 15.51 -2.72
C ILE A 384 -13.02 14.61 -2.76
N LEU A 385 -13.50 14.35 -3.97
CA LEU A 385 -14.68 13.54 -4.28
C LEU A 385 -14.33 12.50 -5.34
N TYR A 386 -15.23 11.55 -5.55
CA TYR A 386 -15.12 10.55 -6.60
C TYR A 386 -16.37 10.55 -7.46
N SER A 387 -16.24 10.25 -8.74
CA SER A 387 -17.37 10.22 -9.68
C SER A 387 -17.78 8.80 -10.05
N THR A 388 -19.06 8.62 -10.34
CA THR A 388 -19.58 7.40 -10.99
C THR A 388 -19.28 7.37 -12.50
N ASP A 389 -18.88 8.51 -13.07
CA ASP A 389 -18.58 8.69 -14.49
C ASP A 389 -17.07 8.56 -14.73
N GLY A 390 -16.68 7.74 -15.71
CA GLY A 390 -15.31 7.71 -16.21
C GLY A 390 -14.99 8.97 -17.03
N MET A 391 -13.71 9.36 -17.06
CA MET A 391 -13.25 10.49 -17.85
C MET A 391 -13.66 10.39 -19.32
N ARG A 392 -14.14 11.50 -19.89
CA ARG A 392 -14.44 11.59 -21.32
C ARG A 392 -13.25 12.13 -22.09
N ARG A 393 -13.01 11.54 -23.26
CA ARG A 393 -11.92 11.92 -24.16
C ARG A 393 -12.44 12.36 -25.50
N ASP A 394 -11.65 13.18 -26.19
CA ASP A 394 -11.89 13.56 -27.57
C ASP A 394 -11.77 12.37 -28.53
N ALA A 395 -12.09 12.58 -29.80
CA ALA A 395 -12.00 11.53 -30.83
C ALA A 395 -10.58 10.98 -31.03
N THR A 396 -9.54 11.72 -30.62
CA THR A 396 -8.14 11.23 -30.68
C THR A 396 -7.74 10.37 -29.49
N SER A 397 -8.59 10.30 -28.44
CA SER A 397 -8.30 9.65 -27.15
C SER A 397 -7.10 10.23 -26.40
N LYS A 398 -6.59 11.40 -26.80
CA LYS A 398 -5.43 12.05 -26.17
C LYS A 398 -5.82 13.15 -25.20
N ILE A 399 -6.94 13.81 -25.45
CA ILE A 399 -7.38 14.97 -24.68
C ILE A 399 -8.54 14.55 -23.79
N VAL A 400 -8.40 14.76 -22.48
CA VAL A 400 -9.55 14.70 -21.55
C VAL A 400 -10.40 15.94 -21.81
N LEU A 401 -11.70 15.74 -22.08
CA LEU A 401 -12.60 16.83 -22.43
C LEU A 401 -12.80 17.75 -21.22
N PRO A 402 -12.53 19.07 -21.35
CA PRO A 402 -12.88 20.04 -20.33
C PRO A 402 -14.39 20.27 -20.28
N ASP A 403 -14.84 20.86 -19.18
CA ASP A 403 -16.21 21.38 -19.01
C ASP A 403 -17.28 20.28 -19.07
N TYR A 404 -16.90 19.04 -18.81
CA TYR A 404 -17.82 17.91 -18.70
C TYR A 404 -18.44 17.85 -17.29
N THR A 405 -19.71 17.48 -17.23
CA THR A 405 -20.41 17.28 -15.96
C THR A 405 -20.22 15.84 -15.47
N TYR A 406 -19.65 15.68 -14.27
CA TYR A 406 -19.42 14.41 -13.60
C TYR A 406 -20.38 14.26 -12.42
N ARG A 407 -21.15 13.17 -12.37
CA ARG A 407 -22.00 12.86 -11.22
C ARG A 407 -21.15 12.35 -10.07
N VAL A 408 -21.38 12.89 -8.88
CA VAL A 408 -20.69 12.48 -7.66
C VAL A 408 -21.16 11.08 -7.28
N SER A 409 -20.19 10.19 -6.99
CA SER A 409 -20.50 8.80 -6.66
C SER A 409 -21.34 8.72 -5.40
N ASP A 410 -22.36 7.86 -5.41
CA ASP A 410 -23.16 7.48 -4.25
C ASP A 410 -22.72 6.13 -3.66
N LYS A 411 -21.71 5.50 -4.25
CA LYS A 411 -21.21 4.18 -3.83
C LYS A 411 -20.42 4.32 -2.52
N PRO A 412 -20.78 3.57 -1.46
CA PRO A 412 -20.07 3.60 -0.17
C PRO A 412 -18.57 3.32 -0.26
N GLU A 413 -18.15 2.56 -1.28
CA GLU A 413 -16.74 2.28 -1.59
C GLU A 413 -15.91 3.55 -1.80
N TYR A 414 -16.52 4.63 -2.30
CA TYR A 414 -15.83 5.89 -2.56
C TYR A 414 -16.32 7.02 -1.65
N THR A 415 -17.61 7.06 -1.28
CA THR A 415 -18.14 8.12 -0.42
C THR A 415 -17.56 8.09 0.98
N GLN A 416 -17.07 6.94 1.45
CA GLN A 416 -16.32 6.84 2.71
C GLN A 416 -15.01 7.65 2.72
N ASP A 417 -14.46 7.91 1.54
CA ASP A 417 -13.15 8.55 1.34
C ASP A 417 -13.28 10.03 0.93
N PHE A 418 -14.50 10.58 0.91
CA PHE A 418 -14.69 12.02 0.71
C PHE A 418 -14.07 12.79 1.87
N VAL A 419 -13.39 13.87 1.54
CA VAL A 419 -12.73 14.72 2.54
C VAL A 419 -12.84 16.18 2.13
N ARG A 420 -13.15 17.04 3.11
CA ARG A 420 -13.16 18.49 2.95
C ARG A 420 -12.12 19.13 3.84
N PHE A 421 -11.26 19.91 3.22
CA PHE A 421 -10.28 20.74 3.88
C PHE A 421 -10.82 22.17 4.03
N HIS A 422 -10.56 22.79 5.16
CA HIS A 422 -10.62 24.25 5.27
C HIS A 422 -9.39 24.84 4.58
N ALA A 423 -9.57 25.94 3.87
CA ALA A 423 -8.54 26.55 3.06
C ALA A 423 -8.69 28.07 2.97
N LYS A 424 -7.64 28.71 2.44
CA LYS A 424 -7.61 30.13 2.10
C LYS A 424 -6.91 30.33 0.76
N ILE A 425 -7.24 31.40 0.06
CA ILE A 425 -6.55 31.88 -1.12
C ILE A 425 -5.65 33.05 -0.70
N VAL A 426 -4.37 32.95 -0.97
CA VAL A 426 -3.42 34.05 -0.81
C VAL A 426 -2.69 34.19 -2.12
N ASP A 427 -2.79 35.36 -2.74
CA ASP A 427 -2.13 35.62 -4.00
C ASP A 427 -2.44 34.58 -5.09
N GLY A 428 -3.71 34.17 -5.18
CA GLY A 428 -4.21 33.20 -6.15
C GLY A 428 -3.74 31.76 -5.90
N VAL A 429 -3.08 31.49 -4.77
CA VAL A 429 -2.68 30.15 -4.33
C VAL A 429 -3.60 29.71 -3.20
N ILE A 430 -4.28 28.58 -3.41
CA ILE A 430 -5.14 27.97 -2.40
C ILE A 430 -4.26 27.10 -1.49
N THR A 431 -4.34 27.32 -0.18
CA THR A 431 -3.61 26.53 0.83
C THR A 431 -4.58 25.99 1.84
N THR A 432 -4.46 24.71 2.19
CA THR A 432 -5.36 24.08 3.15
C THR A 432 -4.74 23.98 4.54
N THR A 433 -5.59 23.94 5.57
CA THR A 433 -5.19 23.34 6.86
C THR A 433 -5.04 21.83 6.72
N SER A 434 -4.38 21.18 7.68
CA SER A 434 -4.25 19.72 7.67
C SER A 434 -5.55 19.02 8.09
N VAL A 435 -5.82 17.87 7.49
CA VAL A 435 -6.82 16.90 7.98
C VAL A 435 -6.11 15.65 8.53
N PRO A 436 -6.69 14.92 9.50
CA PRO A 436 -6.00 13.81 10.14
C PRO A 436 -5.63 12.67 9.19
N LYS A 437 -6.48 12.39 8.19
CA LYS A 437 -6.30 11.30 7.24
C LYS A 437 -7.06 11.57 5.94
N VAL A 438 -6.45 11.22 4.82
CA VAL A 438 -7.08 11.11 3.50
C VAL A 438 -6.78 9.75 2.93
N TYR A 439 -7.73 9.13 2.23
CA TYR A 439 -7.45 7.93 1.45
C TYR A 439 -7.29 8.33 -0.02
N ILE A 440 -6.13 8.04 -0.62
CA ILE A 440 -5.77 8.47 -1.97
C ILE A 440 -5.78 7.27 -2.91
N HIS A 441 -6.54 7.35 -4.00
CA HIS A 441 -6.55 6.33 -5.04
C HIS A 441 -5.52 6.64 -6.14
N GLU A 442 -4.25 6.34 -5.80
CA GLU A 442 -3.08 6.13 -6.67
C GLU A 442 -3.40 5.79 -8.13
N ASN A 443 -4.05 4.63 -8.26
CA ASN A 443 -4.25 3.92 -9.51
C ASN A 443 -5.74 3.80 -9.84
N SER A 444 -6.03 3.63 -11.13
CA SER A 444 -7.39 3.50 -11.68
C SER A 444 -8.21 2.33 -11.13
N GLY A 445 -7.54 1.29 -10.61
CA GLY A 445 -8.15 0.03 -10.18
C GLY A 445 -8.63 0.01 -8.72
N GLY A 446 -8.94 1.18 -8.15
CA GLY A 446 -9.49 1.30 -6.80
C GLY A 446 -8.50 1.07 -5.65
N SER A 447 -7.25 0.66 -5.92
CA SER A 447 -6.22 0.55 -4.87
C SER A 447 -5.89 1.95 -4.35
N GLY A 448 -6.19 2.21 -3.09
CA GLY A 448 -5.83 3.45 -2.41
C GLY A 448 -4.94 3.19 -1.19
N TRP A 449 -4.47 4.26 -0.58
CA TRP A 449 -3.64 4.20 0.62
C TRP A 449 -3.87 5.46 1.49
N PRO A 450 -3.70 5.37 2.82
CA PRO A 450 -3.90 6.48 3.73
C PRO A 450 -2.71 7.45 3.73
N LEU A 451 -3.03 8.74 3.76
CA LEU A 451 -2.11 9.86 3.98
C LEU A 451 -2.52 10.59 5.26
N MET A 452 -1.66 10.54 6.28
CA MET A 452 -1.90 11.14 7.60
C MET A 452 -1.44 12.60 7.63
N ASN A 453 -2.15 13.42 8.42
CA ASN A 453 -1.88 14.87 8.52
C ASN A 453 -1.82 15.57 7.15
N ALA A 454 -2.66 15.12 6.22
CA ALA A 454 -2.64 15.54 4.84
C ALA A 454 -3.03 17.00 4.70
N ARG A 455 -2.39 17.69 3.75
CA ARG A 455 -2.70 19.08 3.37
C ARG A 455 -2.44 19.27 1.88
N MET A 456 -3.00 20.34 1.31
CA MET A 456 -2.89 20.65 -0.11
C MET A 456 -2.46 22.09 -0.37
N ARG A 457 -1.79 22.30 -1.51
CA ARG A 457 -1.49 23.59 -2.12
C ARG A 457 -1.95 23.50 -3.57
N LEU A 458 -2.83 24.42 -4.00
CA LEU A 458 -3.43 24.38 -5.33
C LEU A 458 -3.32 25.74 -6.02
N LYS A 459 -3.30 25.72 -7.35
CA LYS A 459 -3.33 26.90 -8.20
C LYS A 459 -4.20 26.61 -9.41
N ILE A 460 -5.18 27.50 -9.64
CA ILE A 460 -5.91 27.54 -10.90
C ILE A 460 -5.05 28.33 -11.89
N ASN A 461 -4.64 27.68 -12.96
CA ASN A 461 -3.78 28.24 -13.99
C ASN A 461 -4.54 29.21 -14.90
N SER A 462 -3.82 30.04 -15.65
CA SER A 462 -4.42 31.03 -16.55
C SER A 462 -5.22 30.41 -17.70
N ASP A 463 -4.92 29.16 -18.06
CA ASP A 463 -5.67 28.37 -19.05
C ASP A 463 -6.90 27.68 -18.45
N GLY A 464 -7.18 27.94 -17.17
CA GLY A 464 -8.27 27.35 -16.42
C GLY A 464 -7.94 26.01 -15.79
N THR A 465 -6.82 25.35 -16.10
CA THR A 465 -6.46 24.04 -15.50
C THR A 465 -6.06 24.16 -14.03
N LEU A 466 -5.98 23.03 -13.32
CA LEU A 466 -5.53 22.97 -11.93
C LEU A 466 -4.16 22.33 -11.85
N THR A 467 -3.24 22.95 -11.11
CA THR A 467 -2.06 22.29 -10.56
C THR A 467 -2.19 22.22 -9.05
N ALA A 468 -1.96 21.05 -8.47
CA ALA A 468 -2.03 20.85 -7.04
C ALA A 468 -0.91 19.94 -6.54
N LEU A 469 -0.54 20.15 -5.28
CA LEU A 469 0.32 19.30 -4.48
C LEU A 469 -0.47 18.85 -3.27
N ILE A 470 -0.46 17.55 -2.97
CA ILE A 470 -0.97 17.01 -1.71
C ILE A 470 0.17 16.29 -0.98
N GLY A 471 0.25 16.44 0.34
CA GLY A 471 1.32 15.81 1.11
C GLY A 471 0.94 15.57 2.57
N GLY A 472 1.69 14.68 3.21
CA GLY A 472 1.46 14.17 4.56
C GLY A 472 2.37 12.96 4.84
N TYR A 473 2.03 12.15 5.83
CA TYR A 473 2.78 10.94 6.17
C TYR A 473 2.07 9.67 5.69
N ARG A 474 2.80 8.76 5.06
CA ARG A 474 2.32 7.42 4.69
C ARG A 474 2.95 6.37 5.58
N ASP A 475 2.23 5.30 5.92
CA ASP A 475 2.87 4.16 6.56
C ASP A 475 3.86 3.50 5.60
N TRP A 476 5.13 3.46 5.99
CA TRP A 476 6.19 2.98 5.11
C TRP A 476 6.06 1.48 4.80
N ARG A 477 5.43 0.71 5.69
CA ARG A 477 5.20 -0.74 5.53
C ARG A 477 4.09 -1.01 4.53
N GLU A 478 3.01 -0.23 4.58
CA GLU A 478 1.95 -0.27 3.57
C GLU A 478 2.48 0.16 2.19
N TYR A 479 3.39 1.15 2.16
CA TYR A 479 4.12 1.49 0.94
C TYR A 479 4.88 0.29 0.37
N LEU A 480 5.69 -0.40 1.19
CA LEU A 480 6.43 -1.58 0.74
C LEU A 480 5.52 -2.75 0.35
N GLY A 481 4.40 -2.94 1.06
CA GLY A 481 3.40 -3.96 0.71
C GLY A 481 2.86 -3.79 -0.72
N MET A 482 2.67 -2.54 -1.16
CA MET A 482 2.32 -2.23 -2.54
C MET A 482 3.50 -2.24 -3.50
N ALA A 483 4.67 -1.70 -3.11
CA ALA A 483 5.87 -1.72 -3.94
C ALA A 483 6.30 -3.17 -4.26
N PHE A 484 6.09 -4.10 -3.34
CA PHE A 484 6.47 -5.50 -3.45
C PHE A 484 5.30 -6.41 -3.85
N PHE A 485 4.14 -5.85 -4.23
CA PHE A 485 2.86 -6.55 -4.42
C PHE A 485 2.89 -7.75 -5.41
N ARG A 486 3.93 -7.85 -6.23
CA ARG A 486 4.19 -8.96 -7.15
C ARG A 486 5.60 -9.52 -7.04
N SER A 487 6.19 -9.44 -5.85
CA SER A 487 7.53 -9.92 -5.53
C SER A 487 8.55 -9.35 -6.52
N SER A 488 9.44 -10.21 -7.04
CA SER A 488 10.44 -9.80 -8.02
C SER A 488 9.87 -9.37 -9.38
N ASP A 489 8.57 -9.48 -9.67
CA ASP A 489 8.00 -8.91 -10.90
C ASP A 489 8.22 -7.39 -10.94
N TYR A 490 7.92 -6.68 -9.84
CA TYR A 490 8.10 -5.21 -9.77
C TYR A 490 9.58 -4.83 -9.66
N GLU A 491 10.33 -5.57 -8.84
CA GLU A 491 11.79 -5.43 -8.71
C GLU A 491 12.48 -5.43 -10.08
N ASN A 492 12.04 -6.31 -10.98
CA ASN A 492 12.57 -6.43 -12.34
C ASN A 492 12.00 -5.39 -13.31
N THR A 493 10.73 -5.00 -13.15
CA THR A 493 10.03 -4.11 -14.09
C THR A 493 10.43 -2.65 -13.90
N ILE A 494 10.61 -2.20 -12.66
CA ILE A 494 10.86 -0.76 -12.36
C ILE A 494 12.27 -0.46 -11.84
N GLY A 495 13.07 -1.48 -11.53
CA GLY A 495 14.51 -1.35 -11.29
C GLY A 495 14.90 -0.96 -9.87
N TYR A 496 14.82 -1.90 -8.94
CA TYR A 496 15.36 -1.76 -7.56
C TYR A 496 15.69 -3.13 -6.98
N GLN A 497 16.22 -3.19 -5.76
CA GLN A 497 16.32 -4.44 -4.99
C GLN A 497 15.47 -4.36 -3.72
N THR A 498 14.70 -5.40 -3.43
CA THR A 498 13.74 -5.42 -2.31
C THR A 498 14.42 -5.26 -0.93
N PRO A 499 15.56 -5.91 -0.61
CA PRO A 499 16.31 -5.66 0.63
C PRO A 499 16.81 -4.21 0.75
N ALA A 500 17.43 -3.69 -0.32
CA ALA A 500 17.98 -2.33 -0.32
C ALA A 500 16.89 -1.28 -0.07
N MET A 501 15.73 -1.44 -0.71
CA MET A 501 14.59 -0.55 -0.52
C MET A 501 14.02 -0.63 0.89
N TYR A 502 13.87 -1.83 1.43
CA TYR A 502 13.37 -2.03 2.80
C TYR A 502 14.22 -1.27 3.81
N ASP A 503 15.54 -1.43 3.74
CA ASP A 503 16.46 -0.75 4.63
C ASP A 503 16.47 0.77 4.41
N ALA A 504 16.43 1.23 3.16
CA ALA A 504 16.37 2.66 2.84
C ALA A 504 15.09 3.32 3.36
N VAL A 505 13.94 2.71 3.15
CA VAL A 505 12.63 3.21 3.59
C VAL A 505 12.55 3.25 5.12
N ARG A 506 13.00 2.19 5.82
CA ARG A 506 13.03 2.16 7.29
C ARG A 506 13.98 3.21 7.88
N ARG A 507 15.09 3.54 7.19
CA ARG A 507 15.97 4.66 7.56
C ARG A 507 15.33 6.02 7.31
N ALA A 508 14.61 6.17 6.20
CA ALA A 508 13.98 7.42 5.76
C ALA A 508 12.66 7.74 6.49
N ALA A 509 12.06 6.77 7.19
CA ALA A 509 10.89 7.02 8.05
C ALA A 509 11.19 8.11 9.09
N ASP A 510 10.43 9.20 9.03
CA ASP A 510 10.69 10.48 9.66
C ASP A 510 9.60 10.95 10.62
N GLY A 511 8.40 10.35 10.56
CA GLY A 511 7.27 10.75 11.38
C GLY A 511 6.41 9.60 11.89
N LEU A 512 5.24 9.97 12.44
CA LEU A 512 4.28 9.06 13.07
C LEU A 512 4.94 8.09 14.06
N GLN A 513 5.63 8.64 15.08
CA GLN A 513 6.19 7.80 16.12
C GLN A 513 5.09 7.04 16.86
N ASP A 514 5.15 5.71 16.80
CA ASP A 514 4.24 4.85 17.54
C ASP A 514 4.50 5.02 19.06
N PRO A 515 3.48 5.38 19.86
CA PRO A 515 3.67 5.74 21.26
C PRO A 515 4.03 4.54 22.15
N VAL A 516 3.86 3.30 21.67
CA VAL A 516 4.11 2.07 22.45
C VAL A 516 5.51 1.54 22.18
N SER A 517 5.84 1.33 20.91
CA SER A 517 7.13 0.81 20.45
C SER A 517 8.20 1.89 20.36
N GLY A 518 7.81 3.15 20.12
CA GLY A 518 8.72 4.27 19.87
C GLY A 518 9.26 4.33 18.44
N GLU A 519 8.79 3.45 17.55
CA GLU A 519 9.24 3.39 16.16
C GLU A 519 8.58 4.45 15.28
N PHE A 520 9.31 4.95 14.29
CA PHE A 520 8.77 5.83 13.27
C PHE A 520 8.16 4.98 12.16
N THR A 521 6.84 5.09 11.99
CA THR A 521 6.10 4.32 10.98
C THR A 521 5.70 5.17 9.78
N GLY A 522 5.80 6.50 9.89
CA GLY A 522 5.49 7.45 8.84
C GLY A 522 6.72 7.80 8.01
N ILE A 523 6.54 7.84 6.70
CA ILE A 523 7.44 8.51 5.76
C ILE A 523 6.71 9.71 5.14
N SER A 524 7.29 10.90 5.22
CA SER A 524 6.74 12.10 4.58
C SER A 524 6.73 11.92 3.06
N ALA A 525 5.61 12.30 2.45
CA ALA A 525 5.37 12.11 1.03
C ALA A 525 4.60 13.29 0.44
N ALA A 526 4.91 13.62 -0.80
CA ALA A 526 4.15 14.57 -1.60
C ALA A 526 3.81 13.99 -2.97
N TYR A 527 2.65 14.38 -3.49
CA TYR A 527 2.09 13.90 -4.76
C TYR A 527 1.62 15.08 -5.59
N ASP A 528 2.01 15.06 -6.87
CA ASP A 528 1.54 15.98 -7.88
C ASP A 528 0.16 15.61 -8.36
N ILE A 529 -0.68 16.61 -8.58
CA ILE A 529 -2.00 16.48 -9.16
C ILE A 529 -2.16 17.53 -10.27
N GLU A 530 -2.71 17.10 -11.41
CA GLU A 530 -3.19 18.00 -12.46
C GLU A 530 -4.68 17.74 -12.69
N GLY A 531 -5.43 18.82 -12.87
CA GLY A 531 -6.87 18.78 -13.06
C GLY A 531 -7.34 19.54 -14.28
N ILE A 532 -8.37 19.02 -14.93
CA ILE A 532 -9.06 19.63 -16.07
C ILE A 532 -10.39 20.21 -15.56
N PRO A 533 -10.81 21.42 -15.99
CA PRO A 533 -12.10 22.00 -15.61
C PRO A 533 -13.27 21.03 -15.82
N ALA A 534 -14.17 21.00 -14.86
CA ALA A 534 -15.32 20.11 -14.84
C ALA A 534 -16.48 20.76 -14.06
N PHE A 535 -17.65 20.12 -14.12
CA PHE A 535 -18.80 20.48 -13.30
C PHE A 535 -19.32 19.28 -12.51
N ILE A 536 -19.98 19.55 -11.40
CA ILE A 536 -20.89 18.60 -10.74
C ILE A 536 -22.33 19.10 -10.88
N PRO A 537 -23.33 18.20 -10.85
CA PRO A 537 -24.74 18.60 -10.86
C PRO A 537 -25.06 19.59 -9.72
N PRO A 538 -25.76 20.71 -9.99
CA PRO A 538 -26.03 21.75 -8.97
C PRO A 538 -26.76 21.24 -7.72
N GLY A 539 -27.61 20.21 -7.87
CA GLY A 539 -28.29 19.58 -6.74
C GLY A 539 -27.33 18.82 -5.80
N GLU A 540 -26.33 18.16 -6.37
CA GLU A 540 -25.30 17.43 -5.63
C GLU A 540 -24.34 18.41 -4.94
N GLU A 541 -23.94 19.49 -5.64
CA GLU A 541 -23.14 20.57 -5.07
C GLU A 541 -23.80 21.17 -3.82
N LYS A 542 -25.10 21.53 -3.93
CA LYS A 542 -25.86 22.07 -2.80
C LYS A 542 -25.89 21.11 -1.61
N GLN A 543 -26.00 19.82 -1.88
CA GLN A 543 -25.99 18.78 -0.84
C GLN A 543 -24.62 18.65 -0.18
N LEU A 544 -23.54 18.67 -0.96
CA LEU A 544 -22.17 18.66 -0.45
C LEU A 544 -21.87 19.89 0.40
N LEU A 545 -22.31 21.09 0.00
CA LEU A 545 -22.14 22.33 0.77
C LEU A 545 -22.91 22.30 2.10
N ALA A 546 -24.07 21.65 2.15
CA ALA A 546 -24.83 21.48 3.39
C ALA A 546 -24.08 20.65 4.46
N GLY A 547 -23.05 19.90 4.07
CA GLY A 547 -22.29 19.00 4.94
C GLY A 547 -23.08 17.76 5.34
N GLY A 548 -22.51 16.96 6.25
CA GLY A 548 -23.11 15.68 6.65
C GLY A 548 -22.64 14.51 5.77
N ARG A 549 -23.39 13.40 5.81
CA ARG A 549 -23.14 12.22 4.98
C ARG A 549 -23.69 12.41 3.56
N TYR A 550 -22.93 11.96 2.57
CA TYR A 550 -23.32 11.97 1.15
C TYR A 550 -23.45 10.54 0.58
N PRO A 551 -24.52 10.21 -0.16
CA PRO A 551 -25.76 10.98 -0.25
C PRO A 551 -26.41 11.02 1.13
N ALA A 552 -27.11 12.12 1.42
CA ALA A 552 -28.01 12.15 2.57
C ALA A 552 -29.00 10.99 2.40
N ALA A 553 -29.18 10.18 3.44
CA ALA A 553 -30.15 9.09 3.41
C ALA A 553 -31.48 9.64 2.88
N ALA A 554 -31.96 9.10 1.76
CA ALA A 554 -33.30 9.42 1.29
C ALA A 554 -34.22 9.20 2.50
N LYS A 555 -34.97 10.23 2.90
CA LYS A 555 -36.04 10.03 3.88
C LYS A 555 -36.92 8.95 3.30
N SER A 556 -36.79 7.73 3.79
CA SER A 556 -37.69 6.64 3.45
C SER A 556 -39.07 7.13 3.87
N ASN A 557 -39.91 7.50 2.91
CA ASN A 557 -41.35 7.52 3.12
C ASN A 557 -41.81 6.09 2.83
N PRO A 558 -42.11 5.26 3.86
CA PRO A 558 -42.75 3.98 3.62
C PRO A 558 -44.26 4.23 3.58
N SER A 559 -44.79 4.78 2.49
CA SER A 559 -46.22 4.68 2.19
C SER A 559 -46.52 5.00 0.73
N SER A 560 -47.36 4.14 0.14
CA SER A 560 -48.09 4.31 -1.12
C SER A 560 -47.30 4.26 -2.43
N ALA A 561 -46.97 3.05 -2.87
CA ALA A 561 -47.10 2.68 -4.28
C ALA A 561 -47.08 1.15 -4.41
N LEU A 562 -48.24 0.52 -4.27
CA LEU A 562 -48.65 -0.74 -4.92
C LEU A 562 -49.99 -1.20 -4.34
N ALA A 563 -51.07 -0.53 -4.73
CA ALA A 563 -52.44 -1.02 -4.62
C ALA A 563 -53.33 -0.33 -5.66
N SER A 564 -53.02 -0.53 -6.93
CA SER A 564 -53.87 -0.39 -8.14
C SER A 564 -52.89 -0.49 -9.32
N SER A 565 -53.01 -1.34 -10.32
CA SER A 565 -54.20 -1.87 -10.97
C SER A 565 -53.78 -2.90 -12.02
N ARG A 566 -54.57 -3.99 -12.09
CA ARG A 566 -54.83 -4.91 -13.22
C ARG A 566 -53.71 -5.83 -13.70
#